data_AF-A0A0B2SHT7-F1
#
_entry.id   AF-A0A0B2SHT7-F1
#
_cell.length_a   1.000
_cell.length_b   1.000
_cell.length_c   1.000
_cell.angle_alpha   90.00
_cell.angle_beta   90.00
_cell.angle_gamma   90.00
#
_symmetry.space_group_name_H-M   'P 1'
#
loop_
_entity.id
_entity.type
_entity.pdbx_description
1 polymer ?
#
loop_
_entity_poly.entity_id
_entity_poly.type
_entity_poly.pdbx_seq_one_letter_code
_entity_poly.pdbx_strand_id
1 'polypeptide(L)'
;MSNGSLDIHLFKKQSILQWAVRYNIARGLASALLYLHEEWEQCVVHRDIKPSNIMLDSEFNAKLGDFGLARFVDHAKSAQTTALAGTMGYMAPECTLGYRPASKESDVYSFGVVALEIACGRKPINHRAQENEISIVQWVWGLYGEGRILEAADQRLEGEFEEEQIKCLMIVGLWCAHPDHSNRPSIRQAIQVLNFEAPLPNLPSSLPVPTYLEHPLHSSILPFSINASEEGQSQITGCSSNTNSSGFTTTSDDASPSVSLMYSRRN
;
A
#
# COMPACT_ATOMS: atom_id res chain seq x y z
N MET A 1 9.40 -5.27 21.28
CA MET A 1 9.43 -4.07 22.14
C MET A 1 8.40 -4.24 23.25
N SER A 2 8.56 -3.56 24.39
CA SER A 2 7.76 -3.78 25.61
C SER A 2 6.27 -3.49 25.45
N ASN A 3 5.90 -2.52 24.61
CA ASN A 3 4.50 -2.13 24.39
C ASN A 3 3.88 -2.76 23.13
N GLY A 4 4.55 -3.71 22.47
CA GLY A 4 4.02 -4.39 21.29
C GLY A 4 3.92 -3.47 20.05
N SER A 5 3.04 -3.82 19.12
CA SER A 5 2.80 -3.11 17.85
C SER A 5 1.61 -2.15 17.94
N LEU A 6 1.59 -1.12 17.10
CA LEU A 6 0.57 -0.06 17.10
C LEU A 6 -0.85 -0.57 16.83
N ASP A 7 -1.01 -1.60 15.99
CA ASP A 7 -2.31 -2.20 15.66
C ASP A 7 -3.05 -2.75 16.90
N ILE A 8 -2.31 -3.24 17.90
CA ILE A 8 -2.87 -3.71 19.17
C ILE A 8 -3.59 -2.57 19.87
N HIS A 9 -2.97 -1.39 19.90
CA HIS A 9 -3.50 -0.22 20.60
C HIS A 9 -4.59 0.51 19.81
N LEU A 10 -4.50 0.52 18.48
CA LEU A 10 -5.53 1.15 17.65
C LEU A 10 -6.79 0.29 17.56
N PHE A 11 -6.69 -1.05 17.46
CA PHE A 11 -7.85 -1.88 17.09
C PHE A 11 -8.31 -2.88 18.14
N LYS A 12 -7.55 -3.12 19.22
CA LYS A 12 -7.99 -3.98 20.32
C LYS A 12 -8.56 -3.16 21.47
N LYS A 13 -9.50 -3.74 22.21
CA LYS A 13 -10.26 -3.06 23.28
C LYS A 13 -9.49 -2.85 24.59
N GLN A 14 -8.23 -3.31 24.68
CA GLN A 14 -7.53 -3.48 25.95
C GLN A 14 -6.74 -2.24 26.40
N SER A 15 -6.39 -1.33 25.48
CA SER A 15 -5.69 -0.08 25.78
C SER A 15 -6.08 0.99 24.76
N ILE A 16 -6.34 2.22 25.23
CA ILE A 16 -6.58 3.38 24.36
C ILE A 16 -5.38 4.31 24.53
N LEU A 17 -4.70 4.64 23.43
CA LEU A 17 -3.64 5.64 23.44
C LEU A 17 -4.28 7.04 23.50
N GLN A 18 -3.82 7.84 24.46
CA GLN A 18 -4.14 9.26 24.53
C GLN A 18 -3.64 9.99 23.28
N TRP A 19 -4.32 11.09 22.93
CA TRP A 19 -4.03 11.86 21.72
C TRP A 19 -2.55 12.28 21.60
N ALA A 20 -1.97 12.82 22.67
CA ALA A 20 -0.57 13.25 22.66
C ALA A 20 0.40 12.12 22.26
N VAL A 21 0.14 10.89 22.74
CA VAL A 21 0.93 9.71 22.39
C VAL A 21 0.73 9.33 20.93
N ARG A 22 -0.51 9.36 20.44
CA ARG A 22 -0.84 9.09 19.02
C ARG A 22 -0.12 10.05 18.08
N TYR A 23 -0.13 11.34 18.39
CA TYR A 23 0.53 12.35 17.58
C TYR A 23 2.05 12.17 17.57
N ASN A 24 2.65 11.85 18.72
CA ASN A 24 4.07 11.53 18.81
C ASN A 24 4.46 10.26 18.02
N ILE A 25 3.60 9.24 18.01
CA ILE A 25 3.81 8.03 17.20
C ILE A 25 3.80 8.37 15.70
N ALA A 26 2.86 9.19 15.24
CA ALA A 26 2.81 9.62 13.83
C ALA A 26 4.07 10.40 13.44
N ARG A 27 4.52 11.33 14.29
CA ARG A 27 5.76 12.09 14.08
C ARG A 27 7.00 11.18 14.08
N GLY A 28 7.07 10.23 15.01
CA GLY A 28 8.15 9.25 15.08
C GLY A 28 8.21 8.33 13.86
N LEU A 29 7.06 7.92 13.34
CA LEU A 29 6.97 7.17 12.08
C LEU A 29 7.47 8.00 10.89
N ALA A 30 7.07 9.28 10.83
CA ALA A 30 7.54 10.19 9.78
C ALA A 30 9.07 10.37 9.85
N SER A 31 9.64 10.54 11.05
CA SER A 31 11.09 10.60 11.25
C SER A 31 11.80 9.33 10.81
N ALA A 32 11.27 8.14 11.14
CA ALA A 32 11.83 6.88 10.68
C ALA A 32 11.84 6.79 9.14
N LEU A 33 10.76 7.27 8.50
CA LEU A 33 10.66 7.25 7.06
C LEU A 33 11.57 8.29 6.37
N LEU A 34 11.73 9.47 6.97
CA LEU A 34 12.71 10.47 6.55
C LEU A 34 14.13 9.89 6.53
N TYR A 35 14.50 9.18 7.60
CA TYR A 35 15.79 8.54 7.68
C TYR A 35 16.03 7.55 6.53
N LEU A 36 15.06 6.66 6.26
CA LEU A 36 15.14 5.68 5.17
C LEU A 36 15.20 6.34 3.78
N HIS A 37 14.47 7.44 3.58
CA HIS A 37 14.33 8.06 2.27
C HIS A 37 15.46 9.03 1.92
N GLU A 38 16.03 9.72 2.92
CA GLU A 38 16.86 10.90 2.71
C GLU A 38 18.15 10.95 3.54
N GLU A 39 18.21 10.34 4.72
CA GLU A 39 19.36 10.52 5.64
C GLU A 39 20.31 9.32 5.69
N TRP A 40 19.87 8.14 5.26
CA TRP A 40 20.73 6.98 5.07
C TRP A 40 21.56 7.07 3.79
N GLU A 41 22.71 6.39 3.75
CA GLU A 41 23.67 6.41 2.62
C GLU A 41 23.02 6.09 1.27
N GLN A 42 22.00 5.25 1.28
CA GLN A 42 21.21 4.89 0.09
C GLN A 42 19.73 4.96 0.44
N CYS A 43 18.91 5.45 -0.49
CA CYS A 43 17.47 5.47 -0.25
C CYS A 43 16.93 4.03 -0.13
N VAL A 44 16.20 3.78 0.95
CA VAL A 44 15.49 2.53 1.23
C VAL A 44 13.99 2.76 1.11
N VAL A 45 13.31 1.98 0.28
CA VAL A 45 11.83 1.91 0.24
C VAL A 45 11.40 0.71 1.08
N HIS A 46 10.55 0.95 2.08
CA HIS A 46 10.12 -0.03 3.07
C HIS A 46 9.11 -1.05 2.51
N ARG A 47 8.12 -0.58 1.74
CA ARG A 47 7.09 -1.37 1.02
C ARG A 47 6.02 -2.06 1.87
N ASP A 48 6.17 -2.09 3.19
CA ASP A 48 5.17 -2.67 4.10
C ASP A 48 4.92 -1.84 5.36
N ILE A 49 4.69 -0.53 5.18
CA ILE A 49 4.35 0.38 6.29
C ILE A 49 2.88 0.15 6.68
N LYS A 50 2.66 -0.32 7.92
CA LYS A 50 1.34 -0.60 8.51
C LYS A 50 1.45 -0.66 10.03
N PRO A 51 0.36 -0.54 10.80
CA PRO A 51 0.42 -0.49 12.26
C PRO A 51 1.03 -1.73 12.93
N SER A 52 0.90 -2.92 12.32
CA SER A 52 1.52 -4.14 12.86
C SER A 52 3.05 -4.15 12.76
N ASN A 53 3.62 -3.34 11.87
CA ASN A 53 5.06 -3.22 11.65
C ASN A 53 5.65 -2.00 12.39
N ILE A 54 4.83 -1.27 13.15
CA ILE A 54 5.24 -0.14 13.97
C ILE A 54 5.24 -0.58 15.42
N MET A 55 6.43 -0.79 15.97
CA MET A 55 6.63 -1.24 17.34
C MET A 55 6.76 -0.04 18.29
N LEU A 56 6.32 -0.20 19.54
CA LEU A 56 6.36 0.83 20.56
C LEU A 56 7.31 0.43 21.70
N ASP A 57 8.31 1.27 22.00
CA ASP A 57 9.18 1.09 23.18
C ASP A 57 8.45 1.39 24.50
N SER A 58 9.17 1.31 25.62
CA SER A 58 8.65 1.55 26.97
C SER A 58 8.07 2.96 27.17
N GLU A 59 8.50 3.93 26.37
CA GLU A 59 8.05 5.32 26.40
C GLU A 59 7.02 5.61 25.28
N PHE A 60 6.53 4.57 24.61
CA PHE A 60 5.61 4.65 23.46
C PHE A 60 6.18 5.38 22.25
N ASN A 61 7.51 5.46 22.08
CA ASN A 61 8.09 5.96 20.84
C ASN A 61 7.97 4.90 19.73
N ALA A 62 7.64 5.36 18.52
CA ALA A 62 7.52 4.50 17.36
C ALA A 62 8.88 4.03 16.84
N LYS A 63 8.99 2.74 16.54
CA LYS A 63 10.08 2.14 15.75
C LYS A 63 9.47 1.35 14.59
N LEU A 64 9.81 1.75 13.37
CA LEU A 64 9.44 0.99 12.18
C LEU A 64 10.29 -0.29 12.10
N GLY A 65 9.64 -1.43 11.88
CA GLY A 65 10.27 -2.73 11.74
C GLY A 65 9.74 -3.49 10.52
N ASP A 66 10.20 -4.74 10.39
CA ASP A 66 9.88 -5.65 9.27
C ASP A 66 10.32 -5.13 7.88
N PHE A 67 11.64 -5.20 7.65
CA PHE A 67 12.28 -4.82 6.40
C PHE A 67 12.33 -5.97 5.37
N GLY A 68 11.52 -7.03 5.53
CA GLY A 68 11.57 -8.20 4.63
C GLY A 68 11.26 -7.87 3.16
N LEU A 69 10.42 -6.85 2.95
CA LEU A 69 10.10 -6.34 1.62
C LEU A 69 10.95 -5.15 1.18
N ALA A 70 11.77 -4.58 2.07
CA ALA A 70 12.49 -3.33 1.82
C ALA A 70 13.53 -3.48 0.72
N ARG A 71 13.73 -2.44 -0.10
CA ARG A 71 14.67 -2.44 -1.23
C ARG A 71 15.41 -1.10 -1.33
N PHE A 72 16.66 -1.16 -1.75
CA PHE A 72 17.41 0.04 -2.13
C PHE A 72 16.89 0.58 -3.46
N VAL A 73 16.76 1.91 -3.56
CA VAL A 73 16.51 2.58 -4.84
C VAL A 73 17.85 2.73 -5.54
N ASP A 74 18.13 1.85 -6.49
CA ASP A 74 19.33 1.98 -7.32
C ASP A 74 19.06 3.06 -8.40
N HIS A 75 19.59 4.27 -8.20
CA HIS A 75 19.42 5.40 -9.12
C HIS A 75 19.89 5.10 -10.56
N ALA A 76 20.68 4.04 -10.75
CA ALA A 76 21.16 3.58 -12.05
C ALA A 76 20.24 2.54 -12.75
N LYS A 77 19.25 1.95 -12.06
CA LYS A 77 18.43 0.84 -12.58
C LYS A 77 16.94 1.03 -12.27
N SER A 78 16.40 2.18 -12.67
CA SER A 78 15.02 2.63 -12.41
C SER A 78 13.87 1.78 -12.98
N ALA A 79 14.11 0.53 -13.39
CA ALA A 79 13.16 -0.27 -14.18
C ALA A 79 13.15 -1.77 -13.84
N GLN A 80 13.59 -2.18 -12.66
CA GLN A 80 13.27 -3.55 -12.23
C GLN A 80 11.80 -3.59 -11.79
N THR A 81 11.01 -4.38 -12.51
CA THR A 81 9.66 -4.79 -12.13
C THR A 81 9.73 -5.50 -10.78
N THR A 82 9.57 -4.74 -9.69
CA THR A 82 9.40 -5.32 -8.35
C THR A 82 8.11 -6.12 -8.33
N ALA A 83 8.20 -7.39 -7.93
CA ALA A 83 7.04 -8.23 -7.71
C ALA A 83 6.01 -7.50 -6.82
N LEU A 84 4.73 -7.62 -7.18
CA LEU A 84 3.61 -7.11 -6.40
C LEU A 84 3.68 -7.69 -4.99
N ALA A 85 4.04 -6.85 -4.02
CA ALA A 85 4.19 -7.25 -2.62
C ALA A 85 3.88 -6.03 -1.73
N GLY A 86 3.32 -6.31 -0.56
CA GLY A 86 2.82 -5.33 0.38
C GLY A 86 1.49 -5.80 0.98
N THR A 87 0.90 -4.98 1.84
CA THR A 87 -0.36 -5.30 2.51
C THR A 87 -1.53 -4.55 1.89
N MET A 88 -2.58 -5.28 1.47
CA MET A 88 -3.80 -4.69 0.92
C MET A 88 -4.38 -3.63 1.87
N GLY A 89 -4.79 -2.48 1.32
CA GLY A 89 -5.27 -1.32 2.08
C GLY A 89 -4.18 -0.30 2.42
N TYR A 90 -2.91 -0.69 2.40
CA TYR A 90 -1.75 0.20 2.58
C TYR A 90 -1.00 0.46 1.27
N MET A 91 -1.11 -0.47 0.31
CA MET A 91 -0.45 -0.33 -0.99
C MET A 91 -1.02 0.83 -1.79
N ALA A 92 -0.13 1.65 -2.33
CA ALA A 92 -0.48 2.74 -3.22
C ALA A 92 -1.20 2.22 -4.48
N PRO A 93 -2.20 2.95 -5.00
CA PRO A 93 -3.05 2.50 -6.10
C PRO A 93 -2.27 2.22 -7.40
N GLU A 94 -1.20 2.96 -7.68
CA GLU A 94 -0.32 2.71 -8.83
C GLU A 94 0.48 1.41 -8.69
N CYS A 95 0.76 0.96 -7.46
CA CYS A 95 1.44 -0.30 -7.19
C CYS A 95 0.46 -1.48 -7.26
N THR A 96 -0.75 -1.35 -6.71
CA THR A 96 -1.76 -2.42 -6.73
C THR A 96 -2.23 -2.74 -8.15
N LEU A 97 -2.32 -1.72 -9.00
CA LEU A 97 -2.72 -1.85 -10.40
C LEU A 97 -1.54 -2.18 -11.34
N GLY A 98 -0.31 -2.27 -10.81
CA GLY A 98 0.88 -2.62 -11.58
C GLY A 98 1.35 -1.54 -12.55
N TYR A 99 0.84 -0.30 -12.45
CA TYR A 99 1.27 0.83 -13.28
C TYR A 99 2.68 1.33 -12.94
N ARG A 100 3.10 1.23 -11.67
CA ARG A 100 4.41 1.69 -11.22
C ARG A 100 5.00 0.75 -10.14
N PRO A 101 6.32 0.48 -10.18
CA PRO A 101 6.99 -0.22 -9.08
C PRO A 101 6.92 0.58 -7.77
N ALA A 102 7.23 -0.07 -6.65
CA ALA A 102 7.29 0.60 -5.36
C ALA A 102 8.38 1.69 -5.35
N SER A 103 8.07 2.83 -4.75
CA SER A 103 8.91 4.03 -4.68
C SER A 103 8.76 4.75 -3.34
N LYS A 104 9.53 5.83 -3.12
CA LYS A 104 9.37 6.68 -1.92
C LYS A 104 7.94 7.18 -1.77
N GLU A 105 7.31 7.57 -2.88
CA GLU A 105 5.93 8.06 -2.91
C GLU A 105 4.91 6.98 -2.53
N SER A 106 5.22 5.70 -2.79
CA SER A 106 4.36 4.58 -2.36
C SER A 106 4.46 4.29 -0.85
N ASP A 107 5.63 4.50 -0.26
CA ASP A 107 5.79 4.48 1.20
C ASP A 107 5.08 5.68 1.84
N VAL A 108 5.16 6.87 1.24
CA VAL A 108 4.42 8.06 1.69
C VAL A 108 2.91 7.81 1.67
N TYR A 109 2.38 7.14 0.64
CA TYR A 109 0.98 6.73 0.62
C TYR A 109 0.63 5.84 1.83
N SER A 110 1.46 4.82 2.08
CA SER A 110 1.27 3.91 3.20
C SER A 110 1.32 4.65 4.56
N PHE A 111 2.23 5.61 4.70
CA PHE A 111 2.28 6.52 5.85
C PHE A 111 0.99 7.33 5.99
N GLY A 112 0.47 7.88 4.89
CA GLY A 112 -0.78 8.63 4.88
C GLY A 112 -1.96 7.80 5.40
N VAL A 113 -2.07 6.55 4.96
CA VAL A 113 -3.07 5.61 5.48
C VAL A 113 -2.91 5.41 6.99
N VAL A 114 -1.69 5.13 7.47
CA VAL A 114 -1.43 4.95 8.91
C VAL A 114 -1.75 6.21 9.72
N ALA A 115 -1.43 7.41 9.21
CA ALA A 115 -1.77 8.68 9.85
C ALA A 115 -3.28 8.84 10.06
N LEU A 116 -4.08 8.46 9.04
CA LEU A 116 -5.54 8.43 9.15
C LEU A 116 -6.01 7.39 10.17
N GLU A 117 -5.42 6.19 10.21
CA GLU A 117 -5.78 5.18 11.21
C GLU A 117 -5.48 5.64 12.64
N ILE A 118 -4.36 6.34 12.84
CA ILE A 118 -3.97 6.91 14.14
C ILE A 118 -5.03 7.92 14.61
N ALA A 119 -5.47 8.82 13.73
CA ALA A 119 -6.48 9.82 14.04
C ALA A 119 -7.88 9.22 14.25
N CYS A 120 -8.29 8.28 13.40
CA CYS A 120 -9.66 7.80 13.32
C CYS A 120 -9.92 6.52 14.13
N GLY A 121 -8.87 5.78 14.52
CA GLY A 121 -9.00 4.49 15.20
C GLY A 121 -9.68 3.40 14.35
N ARG A 122 -9.74 3.59 13.02
CA ARG A 122 -10.41 2.72 12.05
C ARG A 122 -9.38 2.02 11.19
N LYS A 123 -9.61 0.75 10.81
CA LYS A 123 -8.80 -0.01 9.85
C LYS A 123 -8.92 0.58 8.43
N PRO A 124 -7.98 0.34 7.52
CA PRO A 124 -7.97 1.05 6.24
C PRO A 124 -9.09 0.57 5.32
N ILE A 125 -9.48 -0.69 5.48
CA ILE A 125 -10.60 -1.33 4.79
C ILE A 125 -11.63 -1.77 5.82
N ASN A 126 -12.85 -1.24 5.72
CA ASN A 126 -13.99 -1.67 6.54
C ASN A 126 -15.03 -2.40 5.69
N HIS A 127 -14.93 -3.73 5.65
CA HIS A 127 -15.86 -4.59 4.90
C HIS A 127 -17.31 -4.57 5.40
N ARG A 128 -17.60 -3.92 6.53
CA ARG A 128 -18.95 -3.81 7.11
C ARG A 128 -19.59 -2.44 6.89
N ALA A 129 -18.89 -1.52 6.21
CA ALA A 129 -19.39 -0.18 5.94
C ALA A 129 -20.19 -0.13 4.64
N GLN A 130 -20.96 0.94 4.44
CA GLN A 130 -21.59 1.24 3.13
C GLN A 130 -20.52 1.43 2.06
N GLU A 131 -20.87 1.25 0.78
CA GLU A 131 -19.91 1.21 -0.35
C GLU A 131 -18.93 2.39 -0.37
N ASN A 132 -19.39 3.60 -0.01
CA ASN A 132 -18.58 4.82 -0.01
C ASN A 132 -17.65 4.99 1.21
N GLU A 133 -17.71 4.08 2.18
CA GLU A 133 -16.91 4.11 3.40
C GLU A 133 -15.96 2.91 3.54
N ILE A 134 -15.85 2.09 2.50
CA ILE A 134 -15.00 0.89 2.55
C ILE A 134 -13.54 1.30 2.78
N SER A 135 -13.07 2.37 2.13
CA SER A 135 -11.72 2.93 2.29
C SER A 135 -11.71 4.07 3.30
N ILE A 136 -10.79 4.03 4.27
CA ILE A 136 -10.58 5.14 5.22
C ILE A 136 -10.22 6.44 4.48
N VAL A 137 -9.45 6.36 3.40
CA VAL A 137 -9.04 7.54 2.61
C VAL A 137 -10.27 8.18 1.99
N GLN A 138 -11.14 7.40 1.33
CA GLN A 138 -12.35 7.91 0.69
C GLN A 138 -13.31 8.54 1.71
N TRP A 139 -13.51 7.87 2.85
CA TRP A 139 -14.39 8.35 3.92
C TRP A 139 -13.90 9.67 4.52
N VAL A 140 -12.62 9.76 4.89
CA VAL A 140 -12.06 11.00 5.48
C VAL A 140 -12.01 12.12 4.45
N TRP A 141 -11.74 11.82 3.17
CA TRP A 141 -11.77 12.83 2.10
C TRP A 141 -13.16 13.42 1.90
N GLY A 142 -14.22 12.61 1.99
CA GLY A 142 -15.60 13.09 1.95
C GLY A 142 -15.89 14.10 3.07
N LEU A 143 -15.53 13.75 4.31
CA LEU A 143 -15.67 14.65 5.45
C LEU A 143 -14.83 15.92 5.31
N TYR A 144 -13.61 15.83 4.77
CA TYR A 144 -12.78 17.00 4.45
C TYR A 144 -13.47 17.92 3.45
N GLY A 145 -14.03 17.37 2.37
CA GLY A 145 -14.76 18.12 1.34
C GLY A 145 -15.97 18.89 1.87
N GLU A 146 -16.63 18.33 2.88
CA GLU A 146 -17.78 18.93 3.55
C GLU A 146 -17.40 19.89 4.69
N GLY A 147 -16.10 20.06 4.98
CA GLY A 147 -15.63 20.87 6.12
C GLY A 147 -15.85 20.23 7.49
N ARG A 148 -16.14 18.93 7.53
CA ARG A 148 -16.52 18.13 8.71
C ARG A 148 -15.42 17.14 9.15
N ILE A 149 -14.17 17.40 8.79
CA ILE A 149 -13.06 16.44 8.99
C ILE A 149 -12.89 15.96 10.44
N LEU A 150 -13.22 16.80 11.43
CA LEU A 150 -13.13 16.44 12.85
C LEU A 150 -14.09 15.31 13.26
N GLU A 151 -15.16 15.08 12.50
CA GLU A 151 -16.08 13.95 12.72
C GLU A 151 -15.43 12.59 12.44
N ALA A 152 -14.29 12.57 11.74
CA ALA A 152 -13.52 11.36 11.52
C ALA A 152 -12.70 10.91 12.75
N ALA A 153 -12.54 11.78 13.76
CA ALA A 153 -11.75 11.49 14.95
C ALA A 153 -12.25 10.22 15.66
N ASP A 154 -11.32 9.45 16.23
CA ASP A 154 -11.64 8.25 16.99
C ASP A 154 -12.58 8.59 18.16
N GLN A 155 -13.80 8.06 18.11
CA GLN A 155 -14.83 8.32 19.12
C GLN A 155 -14.39 7.94 20.55
N ARG A 156 -13.44 7.01 20.68
CA ARG A 156 -12.88 6.60 21.98
C ARG A 156 -11.97 7.66 22.62
N LEU A 157 -11.60 8.70 21.88
CA LEU A 157 -10.92 9.86 22.45
C LEU A 157 -11.90 10.77 23.20
N GLU A 158 -13.21 10.63 23.00
CA GLU A 158 -14.25 11.39 23.74
C GLU A 158 -14.07 12.92 23.68
N GLY A 159 -13.43 13.44 22.62
CA GLY A 159 -13.11 14.87 22.48
C GLY A 159 -11.79 15.31 23.13
N GLU A 160 -11.06 14.40 23.78
CA GLU A 160 -9.77 14.65 24.43
C GLU A 160 -8.61 14.62 23.41
N PHE A 161 -8.60 15.60 22.50
CA PHE A 161 -7.53 15.82 21.52
C PHE A 161 -7.33 17.31 21.24
N GLU A 162 -6.15 17.66 20.77
CA GLU A 162 -5.84 19.01 20.30
C GLU A 162 -6.37 19.18 18.87
N GLU A 163 -7.36 20.07 18.67
CA GLU A 163 -8.08 20.20 17.39
C GLU A 163 -7.14 20.53 16.23
N GLU A 164 -6.18 21.42 16.44
CA GLU A 164 -5.21 21.81 15.41
C GLU A 164 -4.33 20.63 15.00
N GLN A 165 -3.88 19.82 15.96
CA GLN A 165 -3.03 18.66 15.70
C GLN A 165 -3.77 17.55 14.98
N ILE A 166 -4.99 17.21 15.41
CA ILE A 166 -5.74 16.11 14.77
C ILE A 166 -6.16 16.49 13.36
N LYS A 167 -6.59 17.75 13.17
CA LYS A 167 -6.90 18.29 11.85
C LYS A 167 -5.66 18.29 10.95
N CYS A 168 -4.52 18.74 11.47
CA CYS A 168 -3.24 18.71 10.76
C CYS A 168 -2.86 17.27 10.36
N LEU A 169 -2.92 16.32 11.29
CA LEU A 169 -2.59 14.92 11.02
C LEU A 169 -3.50 14.31 9.93
N MET A 170 -4.80 14.58 9.98
CA MET A 170 -5.74 14.06 8.97
C MET A 170 -5.51 14.69 7.60
N ILE A 171 -5.30 16.00 7.51
CA ILE A 171 -5.03 16.69 6.24
C ILE A 171 -3.70 16.22 5.64
N VAL A 172 -2.64 16.09 6.45
CA VAL A 172 -1.37 15.51 6.01
C VAL A 172 -1.56 14.06 5.58
N GLY A 173 -2.38 13.28 6.30
CA GLY A 173 -2.75 11.91 5.94
C GLY A 173 -3.39 11.83 4.56
N LEU A 174 -4.36 12.69 4.25
CA LEU A 174 -4.99 12.80 2.93
C LEU A 174 -3.99 13.24 1.85
N TRP A 175 -3.13 14.21 2.14
CA TRP A 175 -2.11 14.68 1.19
C TRP A 175 -1.10 13.58 0.84
N CYS A 176 -0.67 12.82 1.83
CA CYS A 176 0.20 11.66 1.66
C CYS A 176 -0.52 10.52 0.91
N ALA A 177 -1.80 10.30 1.19
CA ALA A 177 -2.63 9.28 0.54
C ALA A 177 -3.27 9.74 -0.78
N HIS A 178 -2.74 10.81 -1.40
CA HIS A 178 -3.26 11.30 -2.68
C HIS A 178 -3.20 10.18 -3.75
N PRO A 179 -4.27 9.97 -4.55
CA PRO A 179 -4.30 8.88 -5.53
C PRO A 179 -3.17 8.98 -6.56
N ASP A 180 -2.94 10.19 -7.09
CA ASP A 180 -1.79 10.47 -7.94
C ASP A 180 -0.51 10.65 -7.11
N HIS A 181 0.49 9.80 -7.36
CA HIS A 181 1.77 9.80 -6.67
C HIS A 181 2.55 11.11 -6.82
N SER A 182 2.34 11.85 -7.91
CA SER A 182 3.08 13.09 -8.20
C SER A 182 2.63 14.28 -7.35
N ASN A 183 1.43 14.17 -6.77
CA ASN A 183 0.84 15.20 -5.90
C ASN A 183 1.05 14.91 -4.40
N ARG A 184 1.70 13.79 -4.07
CA ARG A 184 2.08 13.45 -2.69
C ARG A 184 3.29 14.30 -2.26
N PRO A 185 3.36 14.71 -0.97
CA PRO A 185 4.53 15.40 -0.46
C PRO A 185 5.75 14.48 -0.37
N SER A 186 6.95 15.05 -0.28
CA SER A 186 8.05 14.32 0.34
C SER A 186 7.77 14.14 1.83
N ILE A 187 8.34 13.11 2.45
CA ILE A 187 8.16 12.90 3.89
C ILE A 187 8.71 14.07 4.72
N ARG A 188 9.77 14.75 4.23
CA ARG A 188 10.27 16.00 4.82
C ARG A 188 9.21 17.10 4.83
N GLN A 189 8.52 17.32 3.71
CA GLN A 189 7.44 18.32 3.63
C GLN A 189 6.29 17.96 4.57
N ALA A 190 5.91 16.68 4.65
CA ALA A 190 4.90 16.21 5.59
C ALA A 190 5.30 16.51 7.05
N ILE A 191 6.56 16.27 7.43
CA ILE A 191 7.09 16.59 8.78
C ILE A 191 7.02 18.09 9.07
N GLN A 192 7.39 18.95 8.12
CA GLN A 192 7.32 20.40 8.32
C GLN A 192 5.89 20.86 8.64
N VAL A 193 4.89 20.33 7.93
CA VAL A 193 3.47 20.62 8.22
C VAL A 193 3.03 20.04 9.56
N LEU A 194 3.43 18.80 9.88
CA LEU A 194 3.15 18.16 11.18
C LEU A 194 3.81 18.88 12.37
N ASN A 195 4.89 19.62 12.15
CA ASN A 195 5.51 20.45 13.18
C ASN A 195 4.98 21.89 13.19
N PHE A 196 4.00 22.22 12.34
CA PHE A 196 3.48 23.59 12.14
C PHE A 196 4.56 24.59 11.67
N GLU A 197 5.60 24.09 11.00
CA GLU A 197 6.67 24.88 10.39
C GLU A 197 6.31 25.32 8.95
N ALA A 198 5.27 24.72 8.37
CA ALA A 198 4.73 25.03 7.04
C ALA A 198 3.19 25.03 7.08
N PRO A 199 2.52 25.79 6.18
CA PRO A 199 1.07 25.83 6.12
C PRO A 199 0.47 24.49 5.67
N LEU A 200 -0.79 24.25 6.04
CA LEU A 200 -1.54 23.09 5.57
C LEU A 200 -1.66 23.10 4.03
N PRO A 201 -1.57 21.93 3.37
CA PRO A 201 -1.79 21.84 1.93
C PRO A 201 -3.24 22.15 1.59
N ASN A 202 -3.46 22.77 0.44
CA ASN A 202 -4.81 22.97 -0.11
C ASN A 202 -5.19 21.76 -0.97
N LEU A 203 -6.00 20.85 -0.41
CA LEU A 203 -6.47 19.65 -1.12
C LEU A 203 -7.83 19.92 -1.78
N PRO A 204 -8.13 19.26 -2.92
CA PRO A 204 -9.42 19.37 -3.57
C PRO A 204 -10.55 18.82 -2.69
N SER A 205 -11.73 19.43 -2.76
CA SER A 205 -12.90 19.06 -1.96
C SER A 205 -13.47 17.68 -2.28
N SER A 206 -13.15 17.10 -3.43
CA SER A 206 -13.49 15.73 -3.79
C SER A 206 -12.24 14.91 -4.04
N LEU A 207 -12.32 13.60 -3.79
CA LEU A 207 -11.22 12.67 -4.04
C LEU A 207 -10.90 12.67 -5.56
N PRO A 208 -9.67 13.00 -5.97
CA PRO A 208 -9.32 13.04 -7.39
C PRO A 208 -9.34 11.66 -8.04
N VAL A 209 -9.70 11.62 -9.32
CA VAL A 209 -9.46 10.45 -10.16
C VAL A 209 -7.98 10.47 -10.58
N PRO A 210 -7.20 9.41 -10.35
CA PRO A 210 -5.80 9.40 -10.74
C PRO A 210 -5.62 9.47 -12.26
N THR A 211 -4.77 10.40 -12.71
CA THR A 211 -4.49 10.69 -14.12
C THR A 211 -3.93 9.49 -14.89
N TYR A 212 -3.18 8.60 -14.24
CA TYR A 212 -2.64 7.39 -14.86
C TYR A 212 -3.72 6.33 -15.19
N LEU A 213 -4.97 6.52 -14.74
CA LEU A 213 -6.11 5.72 -15.18
C LEU A 213 -6.77 6.25 -16.46
N GLU A 214 -6.53 7.52 -16.82
CA GLU A 214 -7.11 8.16 -18.01
C GLU A 214 -6.38 7.80 -19.30
N HIS A 215 -5.20 7.17 -19.20
CA HIS A 215 -4.52 6.56 -20.33
C HIS A 215 -4.91 5.08 -20.43
N PRO A 216 -5.95 4.71 -21.20
CA PRO A 216 -6.08 3.34 -21.64
C PRO A 216 -4.79 3.03 -22.39
N LEU A 217 -4.10 1.97 -21.96
CA LEU A 217 -3.08 1.33 -22.77
C LEU A 217 -3.68 1.22 -24.17
N HIS A 218 -3.07 1.90 -25.13
CA HIS A 218 -3.37 1.70 -26.53
C HIS A 218 -2.94 0.27 -26.83
N SER A 219 -3.83 -0.68 -26.53
CA SER A 219 -3.66 -2.07 -26.87
C SER A 219 -3.53 -2.08 -28.38
N SER A 220 -2.32 -2.33 -28.85
CA SER A 220 -2.02 -2.69 -30.23
C SER A 220 -2.72 -4.02 -30.52
N ILE A 221 -4.03 -3.95 -30.69
CA ILE A 221 -4.80 -4.99 -31.35
C ILE A 221 -4.41 -4.85 -32.82
N LEU A 222 -3.56 -5.77 -33.27
CA LEU A 222 -3.37 -6.01 -34.69
C LEU A 222 -4.76 -6.29 -35.29
N PRO A 223 -5.22 -5.54 -36.30
CA PRO A 223 -6.51 -5.81 -36.91
C PRO A 223 -6.43 -7.15 -37.63
N PHE A 224 -7.08 -8.17 -37.05
CA PHE A 224 -7.38 -9.40 -37.76
C PHE A 224 -8.44 -9.06 -38.82
N SER A 225 -8.02 -8.95 -40.08
CA SER A 225 -8.93 -8.73 -41.21
C SER A 225 -9.80 -9.97 -41.41
N ILE A 226 -11.09 -9.86 -41.10
CA ILE A 226 -12.10 -10.83 -41.53
C ILE A 226 -12.76 -10.24 -42.78
N ASN A 227 -12.46 -10.82 -43.94
CA ASN A 227 -13.22 -10.58 -45.17
C ASN A 227 -14.63 -11.14 -44.96
N ALA A 228 -15.63 -10.25 -45.02
CA ALA A 228 -17.02 -10.64 -45.18
C ALA A 228 -17.28 -10.96 -46.66
N SER A 229 -17.61 -12.22 -46.95
CA SER A 229 -18.35 -12.60 -48.15
C SER A 229 -19.69 -13.17 -47.69
N GLU A 230 -20.75 -12.59 -48.23
CA GLU A 230 -22.15 -12.86 -47.90
C GLU A 230 -22.64 -14.25 -48.34
N GLU A 231 -23.78 -14.61 -47.72
CA GLU A 231 -24.80 -15.58 -48.14
C GLU A 231 -24.64 -17.09 -47.81
N GLY A 232 -25.67 -17.61 -47.13
CA GLY A 232 -26.21 -18.94 -47.47
C GLY A 232 -26.25 -20.02 -46.39
N GLN A 233 -27.31 -19.99 -45.55
CA GLN A 233 -28.08 -21.14 -45.03
C GLN A 233 -27.39 -22.39 -44.42
N SER A 234 -27.73 -22.59 -43.14
CA SER A 234 -28.35 -23.80 -42.57
C SER A 234 -27.50 -24.86 -41.84
N GLN A 235 -28.13 -25.29 -40.74
CA GLN A 235 -28.10 -26.58 -40.05
C GLN A 235 -27.14 -26.83 -38.87
N ILE A 236 -27.80 -27.37 -37.85
CA ILE A 236 -27.36 -27.87 -36.55
C ILE A 236 -26.68 -29.23 -36.74
N THR A 237 -25.59 -29.48 -36.01
CA THR A 237 -25.17 -30.76 -35.40
C THR A 237 -23.85 -30.50 -34.66
N GLY A 238 -23.67 -30.90 -33.40
CA GLY A 238 -23.44 -32.30 -33.01
C GLY A 238 -21.94 -32.49 -32.74
N CYS A 239 -21.62 -32.83 -31.49
CA CYS A 239 -20.28 -33.07 -30.94
C CYS A 239 -19.38 -34.01 -31.76
N SER A 240 -18.06 -33.83 -31.68
CA SER A 240 -17.10 -34.84 -31.17
C SER A 240 -15.65 -34.58 -31.61
N SER A 241 -14.77 -34.90 -30.67
CA SER A 241 -13.33 -35.08 -30.74
C SER A 241 -12.82 -35.88 -31.95
N ASN A 242 -11.66 -35.50 -32.50
CA ASN A 242 -10.53 -36.43 -32.66
C ASN A 242 -9.20 -35.76 -33.01
N THR A 243 -8.19 -36.32 -32.34
CA THR A 243 -6.74 -36.42 -32.59
C THR A 243 -6.23 -36.17 -34.02
N ASN A 244 -5.02 -35.59 -34.11
CA ASN A 244 -3.92 -36.25 -34.82
C ASN A 244 -2.54 -35.72 -34.38
N SER A 245 -1.69 -36.67 -34.00
CA SER A 245 -0.27 -36.52 -33.71
C SER A 245 0.59 -36.60 -34.97
N SER A 246 1.75 -35.95 -34.95
CA SER A 246 3.05 -36.51 -35.36
C SER A 246 4.13 -35.54 -34.87
N GLY A 247 5.20 -35.90 -34.16
CA GLY A 247 5.85 -37.19 -33.99
C GLY A 247 7.24 -37.10 -34.58
N PHE A 248 8.26 -36.85 -33.76
CA PHE A 248 9.64 -37.32 -34.00
C PHE A 248 10.34 -37.53 -32.65
N THR A 249 10.57 -38.81 -32.34
CA THR A 249 11.43 -39.37 -31.29
C THR A 249 12.72 -39.89 -31.90
N THR A 250 13.81 -39.80 -31.15
CA THR A 250 14.83 -40.87 -30.91
C THR A 250 15.56 -40.49 -29.62
N THR A 251 15.29 -41.10 -28.45
CA THR A 251 15.86 -42.35 -27.88
C THR A 251 17.40 -42.37 -27.90
N SER A 252 18.12 -42.62 -26.81
CA SER A 252 18.05 -43.75 -25.86
C SER A 252 18.79 -43.38 -24.56
N ASP A 253 18.25 -43.64 -23.36
CA ASP A 253 18.42 -44.83 -22.49
C ASP A 253 19.90 -45.14 -22.16
N ASP A 254 20.34 -45.42 -20.92
CA ASP A 254 19.65 -46.20 -19.89
C ASP A 254 20.33 -46.09 -18.49
N ALA A 255 19.53 -46.47 -17.47
CA ALA A 255 19.87 -47.20 -16.24
C ALA A 255 20.68 -46.60 -15.06
N SER A 256 19.91 -46.18 -14.04
CA SER A 256 20.04 -46.40 -12.56
C SER A 256 20.61 -47.78 -12.15
N PRO A 257 21.11 -48.07 -10.90
CA PRO A 257 20.41 -47.75 -9.64
C PRO A 257 21.22 -47.50 -8.32
N SER A 258 20.49 -46.87 -7.38
CA SER A 258 20.45 -47.03 -5.90
C SER A 258 21.60 -47.67 -5.11
N VAL A 259 22.11 -46.96 -4.08
CA VAL A 259 22.56 -47.55 -2.80
C VAL A 259 22.34 -46.57 -1.62
N SER A 260 21.70 -47.05 -0.56
CA SER A 260 21.62 -46.44 0.78
C SER A 260 22.92 -46.63 1.57
N LEU A 261 23.30 -45.68 2.44
CA LEU A 261 24.05 -45.99 3.67
C LEU A 261 23.99 -44.84 4.69
N MET A 262 23.42 -45.14 5.86
CA MET A 262 23.70 -44.45 7.11
C MET A 262 25.16 -44.71 7.53
N TYR A 263 25.82 -43.75 8.18
CA TYR A 263 26.48 -44.01 9.48
C TYR A 263 26.86 -42.70 10.19
N SER A 264 26.63 -42.71 11.50
CA SER A 264 27.00 -41.68 12.49
C SER A 264 28.50 -41.42 12.57
N ARG A 265 28.88 -40.21 13.04
CA ARG A 265 29.71 -40.07 14.25
C ARG A 265 29.60 -38.67 14.87
N ARG A 266 29.22 -38.69 16.15
CA ARG A 266 29.50 -37.64 17.15
C ARG A 266 31.00 -37.66 17.49
N ASN A 267 31.61 -36.48 17.53
CA ASN A 267 32.26 -35.83 18.68
C ASN A 267 33.19 -34.73 18.16
#